data_AF-A0A1Z9M1U0-F1
#
_entry.id   AF-A0A1Z9M1U0-F1
#
_cell.length_a   1.000
_cell.length_b   1.000
_cell.length_c   1.000
_cell.angle_alpha   90.00
_cell.angle_beta   90.00
_cell.angle_gamma   90.00
#
_symmetry.space_group_name_H-M   'P 1'
#
loop_
_entity.id
_entity.type
_entity.pdbx_description
1 polymer ?
#
loop_
_entity_poly.entity_id
_entity_poly.type
_entity_poly.pdbx_seq_one_letter_code
_entity_poly.pdbx_strand_id
1 'polypeptide(L)'
;MNIEELYNDVERDLRIDDTELDLESIRTPQIHNKYLKLYTKHSLQYKKLQDDYKVLYRAKWEYYTGKAPPDVYKEQPFDLKVLKADIGIYLDADVELQQLSQKVAYAKQIADYLERILKEINNRNWTIRNTIEWKKFIHGD
;
A
#
# COMPACT_ATOMS: atom_id res chain seq x y z
N MET A 1 6.31 7.11 -8.89
CA MET A 1 6.41 7.38 -7.45
C MET A 1 6.98 6.14 -6.80
N ASN A 2 8.27 6.21 -6.49
CA ASN A 2 8.93 5.24 -5.63
C ASN A 2 8.53 5.49 -4.17
N ILE A 3 8.66 4.49 -3.31
CA ILE A 3 8.38 4.63 -1.87
C ILE A 3 9.33 5.65 -1.21
N GLU A 4 10.58 5.74 -1.67
CA GLU A 4 11.57 6.72 -1.19
C GLU A 4 11.15 8.17 -1.50
N GLU A 5 10.62 8.41 -2.71
CA GLU A 5 10.11 9.73 -3.09
C GLU A 5 8.92 10.12 -2.20
N LEU A 6 8.06 9.16 -1.87
CA LEU A 6 6.94 9.37 -0.97
C LEU A 6 7.41 9.72 0.44
N TYR A 7 8.44 9.06 0.96
CA TYR A 7 9.01 9.37 2.27
C TYR A 7 9.56 10.79 2.34
N ASN A 8 10.33 11.21 1.33
CA ASN A 8 10.86 12.57 1.26
C ASN A 8 9.75 13.63 1.19
N ASP A 9 8.69 13.34 0.43
CA ASP A 9 7.52 14.21 0.31
C ASP A 9 6.78 14.36 1.64
N VAL A 10 6.59 13.25 2.36
CA VAL A 10 5.93 13.22 3.68
C VAL A 10 6.76 13.99 4.70
N GLU A 11 8.07 13.74 4.77
CA GLU A 11 8.96 14.43 5.70
C GLU A 11 8.93 15.95 5.49
N ARG A 12 9.00 16.39 4.23
CA ARG A 12 8.92 17.82 3.88
C ARG A 12 7.57 18.43 4.25
N ASP A 13 6.47 17.74 3.95
CA ASP A 13 5.14 18.31 4.09
C ASP A 13 4.61 18.27 5.53
N LEU A 14 5.02 17.28 6.34
CA LEU A 14 4.56 17.14 7.73
C LEU A 14 5.35 17.97 8.73
N ARG A 15 6.55 18.43 8.37
CA ARG A 15 7.36 19.32 9.21
C ARG A 15 6.52 20.54 9.65
N ILE A 16 6.47 20.77 10.95
CA ILE A 16 5.75 21.91 11.55
C ILE A 16 6.77 23.02 11.77
N ASP A 17 6.51 24.19 11.18
CA ASP A 17 7.17 25.42 11.57
C ASP A 17 6.52 25.96 12.85
N ASP A 18 7.31 26.12 13.91
CA ASP A 18 6.79 26.58 15.20
C ASP A 18 6.66 28.11 15.26
N THR A 19 7.21 28.85 14.30
CA THR A 19 7.10 30.31 14.23
C THR A 19 5.76 30.76 13.64
N GLU A 20 5.17 29.99 12.71
CA GLU A 20 3.94 30.31 11.97
C GLU A 20 2.86 29.23 12.16
N LEU A 21 2.50 28.94 13.42
CA LEU A 21 1.57 27.85 13.79
C LEU A 21 0.14 28.04 13.24
N ASP A 22 -0.27 29.28 13.01
CA ASP A 22 -1.56 29.65 12.41
C ASP A 22 -1.62 29.27 10.92
N LEU A 23 -0.56 29.58 10.16
CA LEU A 23 -0.43 29.16 8.77
C LEU A 23 -0.35 27.64 8.65
N GLU A 24 0.34 26.98 9.59
CA GLU A 24 0.40 25.53 9.62
C GLU A 24 -0.96 24.88 9.86
N SER A 25 -1.81 25.48 10.69
CA SER A 25 -3.20 25.03 10.87
C SER A 25 -4.01 25.15 9.57
N ILE A 26 -3.83 26.23 8.80
CA ILE A 26 -4.51 26.44 7.51
C ILE A 26 -3.99 25.47 6.43
N ARG A 27 -2.72 25.06 6.52
CA ARG A 27 -2.09 24.13 5.58
C ARG A 27 -2.51 22.67 5.82
N THR A 28 -2.86 22.28 7.05
CA THR A 28 -3.24 20.90 7.40
C THR A 28 -4.29 20.27 6.47
N PRO A 29 -5.43 20.92 6.13
CA PRO A 29 -6.42 20.35 5.20
C PRO A 29 -5.90 20.19 3.77
N GLN A 30 -4.99 21.06 3.32
CA GLN A 30 -4.39 20.99 1.99
C GLN A 30 -3.46 19.76 1.89
N ILE A 31 -2.64 19.57 2.92
CA ILE A 31 -1.78 18.39 3.08
C ILE A 31 -2.66 17.12 3.13
N HIS A 32 -3.71 17.13 3.96
CA HIS A 32 -4.65 16.00 4.04
C HIS A 32 -5.22 15.63 2.67
N ASN A 33 -5.69 16.61 1.88
CA ASN A 33 -6.25 16.35 0.56
C ASN A 33 -5.20 15.76 -0.40
N LYS A 34 -3.96 16.26 -0.40
CA LYS A 34 -2.85 15.69 -1.19
C LYS A 34 -2.68 14.20 -0.90
N TYR A 35 -2.53 13.82 0.37
CA TYR A 35 -2.30 12.44 0.76
C TYR A 35 -3.55 11.56 0.62
N LEU A 36 -4.76 12.12 0.74
CA LEU A 36 -6.01 11.39 0.52
C LEU A 36 -6.18 10.98 -0.94
N LYS A 37 -5.78 11.83 -1.89
CA LYS A 37 -5.76 11.49 -3.32
C LYS A 37 -4.78 10.37 -3.61
N LEU A 38 -3.58 10.43 -3.04
CA LEU A 38 -2.58 9.37 -3.17
C LEU A 38 -3.09 8.06 -2.57
N TYR A 39 -3.65 8.10 -1.36
CA TYR A 39 -4.21 6.94 -0.70
C TYR A 39 -5.31 6.28 -1.54
N THR A 40 -6.27 7.07 -2.02
CA THR A 40 -7.36 6.56 -2.86
C THR A 40 -6.83 5.89 -4.13
N LYS A 41 -5.84 6.51 -4.80
CA LYS A 41 -5.23 5.92 -5.99
C LYS A 41 -4.55 4.58 -5.70
N HIS A 42 -3.74 4.53 -4.64
CA HIS A 42 -2.96 3.34 -4.32
C HIS A 42 -3.83 2.22 -3.71
N SER A 43 -4.88 2.54 -2.96
CA SER A 43 -5.83 1.54 -2.45
C SER A 43 -6.62 0.87 -3.57
N LEU A 44 -7.05 1.64 -4.58
CA LEU A 44 -7.69 1.09 -5.79
C LEU A 44 -6.72 0.20 -6.59
N GLN A 45 -5.46 0.63 -6.74
CA GLN A 45 -4.44 -0.17 -7.41
C GLN A 45 -4.16 -1.48 -6.67
N TYR A 46 -4.02 -1.43 -5.34
CA TYR A 46 -3.85 -2.61 -4.50
C TYR A 46 -5.03 -3.57 -4.67
N LYS A 47 -6.26 -3.05 -4.60
CA LYS A 47 -7.48 -3.86 -4.77
C LYS A 47 -7.51 -4.55 -6.13
N LYS A 48 -7.16 -3.84 -7.21
CA LYS A 48 -7.06 -4.43 -8.55
C LYS A 48 -6.05 -5.56 -8.59
N LEU A 49 -4.83 -5.34 -8.08
CA LEU A 49 -3.77 -6.37 -8.06
C LEU A 49 -4.17 -7.60 -7.24
N GLN A 50 -4.92 -7.43 -6.15
CA GLN A 50 -5.45 -8.58 -5.39
C GLN A 50 -6.44 -9.40 -6.21
N ASP A 51 -7.29 -8.76 -7.00
CA ASP A 51 -8.27 -9.45 -7.83
C ASP A 51 -7.56 -10.15 -9.01
N ASP A 52 -6.58 -9.49 -9.63
CA ASP A 52 -5.71 -10.08 -10.66
C ASP A 52 -4.96 -11.32 -10.12
N TYR A 53 -4.44 -11.25 -8.88
CA TYR A 53 -3.78 -12.38 -8.21
C TYR A 53 -4.71 -13.58 -8.02
N LYS A 54 -5.96 -13.35 -7.62
CA LYS A 54 -6.94 -14.44 -7.46
C LYS A 54 -7.26 -15.12 -8.79
N VAL A 55 -7.33 -14.35 -9.88
CA VAL A 55 -7.53 -14.89 -11.22
C VAL A 55 -6.35 -15.76 -11.65
N LEU A 56 -5.12 -15.26 -11.47
CA LEU A 56 -3.90 -16.01 -11.80
C LEU A 56 -3.78 -17.27 -10.94
N TYR A 57 -4.02 -17.17 -9.64
CA TYR A 57 -3.96 -18.30 -8.71
C TYR A 57 -4.92 -19.41 -9.13
N ARG A 58 -6.15 -19.06 -9.54
CA ARG A 58 -7.10 -20.04 -10.06
C ARG A 58 -6.56 -20.72 -11.33
N ALA A 59 -6.03 -19.95 -12.28
CA ALA A 59 -5.50 -20.50 -13.53
C ALA A 59 -4.32 -21.46 -13.28
N LYS A 60 -3.39 -21.08 -12.39
CA LYS A 60 -2.26 -21.94 -11.99
C LYS A 60 -2.70 -23.17 -11.22
N TRP A 61 -3.70 -23.04 -10.36
CA TRP A 61 -4.28 -24.18 -9.67
C TRP A 61 -4.94 -25.16 -10.65
N GLU A 62 -5.66 -24.68 -11.65
CA GLU A 62 -6.21 -25.51 -12.72
C GLU A 62 -5.10 -26.21 -13.53
N TYR A 63 -3.98 -25.53 -13.77
CA TYR A 63 -2.80 -26.10 -14.43
C TYR A 63 -2.14 -27.22 -13.62
N TYR A 64 -1.76 -26.97 -12.36
CA TYR A 64 -1.09 -27.98 -11.53
C TYR A 64 -2.01 -29.14 -11.13
N THR A 65 -3.34 -28.97 -11.23
CA THR A 65 -4.31 -30.06 -10.97
C THR A 65 -4.68 -30.88 -12.20
N GLY A 66 -4.16 -30.56 -13.39
CA GLY A 66 -4.52 -31.28 -14.62
C GLY A 66 -5.86 -30.83 -15.24
N LYS A 67 -6.45 -29.72 -14.78
CA LYS A 67 -7.77 -29.23 -15.21
C LYS A 67 -7.71 -28.10 -16.25
N ALA A 68 -6.53 -27.57 -16.54
CA ALA A 68 -6.36 -26.56 -17.58
C ALA A 68 -6.72 -27.09 -19.00
N PRO A 69 -6.99 -26.20 -19.96
CA PRO A 69 -7.24 -26.59 -21.34
C PRO A 69 -6.06 -27.36 -21.97
N PRO A 70 -6.30 -28.29 -22.91
CA PRO A 70 -5.24 -29.06 -23.57
C PRO A 70 -4.18 -28.20 -24.25
N ASP A 71 -4.55 -27.03 -24.77
CA ASP A 71 -3.62 -26.11 -25.45
C ASP A 71 -2.56 -25.55 -24.50
N VAL A 72 -2.89 -25.34 -23.22
CA VAL A 72 -1.93 -24.87 -22.21
C VAL A 72 -0.83 -25.90 -21.96
N TYR A 73 -1.17 -27.19 -21.95
CA TYR A 73 -0.18 -28.26 -21.79
C TYR A 73 0.64 -28.51 -23.06
N LYS A 74 0.17 -28.09 -24.24
CA LYS A 74 1.00 -28.12 -25.46
C LYS A 74 2.10 -27.07 -25.40
N GLU A 75 1.79 -25.89 -24.86
CA GLU A 75 2.76 -24.79 -24.72
C GLU A 75 3.70 -25.00 -23.54
N GLN A 76 3.16 -25.47 -22.40
CA GLN A 76 3.91 -25.74 -21.18
C GLN A 76 3.65 -27.18 -20.72
N PRO A 77 4.37 -28.17 -21.28
CA PRO A 77 4.18 -29.56 -20.93
C PRO A 77 4.55 -29.81 -19.46
N PHE A 78 3.65 -30.48 -18.75
CA PHE A 78 3.83 -30.85 -17.36
C PHE A 78 3.38 -32.29 -17.15
N ASP A 79 4.36 -33.19 -17.15
CA ASP A 79 4.14 -34.64 -17.14
C ASP A 79 4.03 -35.24 -15.73
N LEU A 80 4.07 -34.39 -14.70
CA LEU A 80 4.03 -34.81 -13.30
C LEU A 80 2.59 -34.75 -12.78
N LYS A 81 2.08 -35.89 -12.33
CA LYS A 81 0.82 -35.95 -11.60
C LYS A 81 1.03 -35.49 -10.15
N VAL A 82 0.76 -34.22 -9.89
CA VAL A 82 0.88 -33.63 -8.56
C VAL A 82 -0.25 -34.10 -7.65
N LEU A 83 0.10 -34.56 -6.45
CA LEU A 83 -0.88 -34.92 -5.42
C LEU A 83 -1.52 -33.66 -4.84
N LYS A 84 -2.78 -33.76 -4.40
CA LYS A 84 -3.49 -32.62 -3.80
C LYS A 84 -2.75 -31.96 -2.64
N ALA A 85 -1.99 -32.74 -1.87
CA ALA A 85 -1.20 -32.25 -0.74
C ALA A 85 -0.01 -31.39 -1.20
N ASP A 86 0.55 -31.67 -2.37
CA ASP A 86 1.78 -31.04 -2.85
C ASP A 86 1.53 -29.81 -3.73
N ILE A 87 0.27 -29.57 -4.15
CA ILE A 87 -0.10 -28.44 -5.03
C ILE A 87 0.41 -27.10 -4.48
N GLY A 88 0.35 -26.90 -3.16
CA GLY A 88 0.82 -25.68 -2.51
C GLY A 88 2.28 -25.38 -2.83
N ILE A 89 3.14 -26.40 -2.84
CA ILE A 89 4.57 -26.25 -3.13
C ILE A 89 4.78 -25.69 -4.54
N TYR A 90 4.02 -26.17 -5.53
CA TYR A 90 4.11 -25.71 -6.91
C TYR A 90 3.55 -24.30 -7.08
N LEU A 91 2.42 -23.98 -6.44
CA LEU A 91 1.82 -22.65 -6.50
C LEU A 91 2.71 -21.59 -5.83
N ASP A 92 3.30 -21.93 -4.68
CA ASP A 92 4.21 -21.04 -3.95
C ASP A 92 5.53 -20.83 -4.70
N ALA A 93 5.96 -21.82 -5.50
CA ALA A 93 7.15 -21.75 -6.34
C ALA A 93 6.91 -21.16 -7.74
N ASP A 94 5.66 -20.97 -8.17
CA ASP A 94 5.34 -20.43 -9.50
C ASP A 94 5.80 -18.97 -9.60
N VAL A 95 6.67 -18.71 -10.58
CA VAL A 95 7.34 -17.41 -10.75
C VAL A 95 6.35 -16.29 -11.06
N GLU A 96 5.29 -16.57 -11.82
CA GLU A 96 4.28 -15.55 -12.15
C GLU A 96 3.45 -15.19 -10.92
N LEU A 97 3.06 -16.18 -10.11
CA LEU A 97 2.40 -15.95 -8.83
C LEU A 97 3.29 -15.18 -7.86
N GLN A 98 4.57 -15.54 -7.74
CA GLN A 98 5.52 -14.84 -6.89
C GLN A 98 5.66 -13.37 -7.31
N GLN A 99 5.85 -13.10 -8.61
CA GLN A 99 5.97 -11.73 -9.12
C GLN A 99 4.72 -10.89 -8.86
N LEU A 100 3.53 -11.48 -9.07
CA LEU A 100 2.29 -10.76 -8.83
C LEU A 100 2.03 -10.56 -7.33
N SER A 101 2.34 -11.56 -6.51
CA SER A 101 2.28 -11.47 -5.04
C SER A 101 3.18 -10.36 -4.51
N GLN A 102 4.41 -10.24 -5.02
CA GLN A 102 5.33 -9.15 -4.67
C GLN A 102 4.74 -7.77 -5.03
N LYS A 103 4.12 -7.64 -6.20
CA LYS A 103 3.44 -6.39 -6.61
C LYS A 103 2.26 -6.06 -5.69
N VAL A 104 1.45 -7.06 -5.32
CA VAL A 104 0.34 -6.90 -4.36
C VAL A 104 0.88 -6.43 -3.01
N ALA A 105 1.91 -7.08 -2.49
CA ALA A 105 2.53 -6.76 -1.21
C ALA A 105 3.10 -5.33 -1.20
N TYR A 106 3.79 -4.93 -2.27
CA TYR A 106 4.32 -3.58 -2.41
C TYR A 106 3.21 -2.51 -2.45
N ALA A 107 2.16 -2.74 -3.25
CA ALA A 107 1.03 -1.82 -3.32
C ALA A 107 0.29 -1.71 -1.97
N LYS A 108 0.18 -2.82 -1.23
CA LYS A 108 -0.37 -2.83 0.13
C LYS A 108 0.45 -1.95 1.07
N GLN A 109 1.77 -2.10 1.09
CA GLN A 109 2.64 -1.31 1.97
C GLN A 109 2.50 0.19 1.73
N ILE A 110 2.39 0.62 0.46
CA ILE A 110 2.15 2.02 0.12
C ILE A 110 0.79 2.49 0.65
N ALA A 111 -0.28 1.72 0.42
CA ALA A 111 -1.61 2.08 0.87
C ALA A 111 -1.69 2.17 2.40
N ASP A 112 -1.16 1.17 3.10
CA ASP A 112 -1.12 1.10 4.57
C ASP A 112 -0.29 2.26 5.16
N TYR A 113 0.84 2.62 4.52
CA TYR A 113 1.64 3.76 4.93
C TYR A 113 0.87 5.08 4.77
N LEU A 114 0.26 5.32 3.61
CA LEU A 114 -0.55 6.51 3.36
C LEU A 114 -1.74 6.62 4.33
N GLU A 115 -2.37 5.51 4.71
CA GLU A 115 -3.43 5.49 5.72
C GLU A 115 -2.91 5.96 7.09
N ARG A 116 -1.70 5.53 7.49
CA ARG A 116 -1.06 5.98 8.73
C ARG A 116 -0.73 7.48 8.69
N ILE A 117 -0.21 7.96 7.55
CA ILE A 117 0.06 9.39 7.35
C ILE A 117 -1.22 10.23 7.46
N LEU A 118 -2.34 9.76 6.89
CA LEU A 118 -3.63 10.45 7.05
C LEU A 118 -4.08 10.55 8.51
N LYS A 119 -3.87 9.48 9.31
CA LYS A 119 -4.14 9.51 10.76
C LYS A 119 -3.25 10.50 11.49
N GLU A 120 -1.97 10.58 11.12
CA GLU A 120 -1.02 11.55 11.67
C GLU A 120 -1.43 13.00 11.34
N ILE A 121 -1.82 13.26 10.09
CA ILE A 121 -2.32 14.58 9.66
C ILE A 121 -3.58 14.97 10.43
N ASN A 122 -4.49 14.03 10.72
CA ASN A 122 -5.67 14.30 11.53
C ASN A 122 -5.31 14.69 12.98
N ASN A 123 -4.25 14.10 13.54
CA ASN A 123 -3.73 14.44 14.87
C ASN A 123 -2.91 15.75 14.87
N ARG A 124 -2.53 16.26 13.71
CA ARG A 124 -1.70 17.46 13.56
C ARG A 124 -2.34 18.70 14.17
N ASN A 125 -3.65 18.91 13.98
CA ASN A 125 -4.36 20.05 14.57
C ASN A 125 -4.33 20.04 16.11
N TRP A 126 -4.43 18.86 16.71
CA TRP A 126 -4.30 18.70 18.16
C TRP A 126 -2.88 19.05 18.64
N THR A 127 -1.87 18.59 17.89
CA THR A 127 -0.47 18.90 18.17
C THR A 127 -0.20 20.40 18.09
N ILE A 128 -0.66 21.07 17.03
CA ILE A 128 -0.54 22.53 16.86
C ILE A 128 -1.22 23.26 18.02
N ARG A 129 -2.44 22.88 18.40
CA ARG A 129 -3.16 23.49 19.52
C ARG A 129 -2.38 23.36 20.83
N ASN A 130 -1.87 22.18 21.15
CA ASN A 130 -1.07 21.96 22.36
C ASN A 130 0.22 22.77 22.34
N THR A 131 0.88 22.92 21.19
CA THR A 131 2.06 23.78 21.05
C THR A 131 1.71 25.24 21.33
N ILE A 132 0.58 25.74 20.84
CA ILE A 132 0.09 27.10 21.13
C ILE A 132 -0.20 27.26 22.62
N GLU A 133 -0.90 26.30 23.24
CA GLU A 133 -1.20 26.32 24.68
C GLU A 133 0.09 26.32 25.53
N TRP A 134 1.06 25.49 25.17
CA TRP A 134 2.38 25.46 25.82
C TRP A 134 3.12 26.80 25.68
N LYS A 135 3.08 27.42 24.49
CA LYS A 135 3.67 28.74 24.29
C LYS A 135 2.99 29.79 25.16
N LYS A 136 1.66 29.80 25.26
CA LYS A 136 0.93 30.72 26.16
C LYS A 136 1.35 30.54 27.62
N PHE A 137 1.40 29.29 28.08
CA PHE A 137 1.84 28.95 29.43
C PHE A 137 3.24 29.48 29.77
N ILE A 138 4.21 29.35 28.85
CA ILE A 138 5.58 29.87 29.04
C ILE A 138 5.61 31.40 29.09
N HIS A 139 4.73 32.08 28.36
CA HIS A 139 4.67 33.54 28.32
C HIS A 139 3.86 34.15 29.48
N GLY A 140 3.21 33.32 30.31
CA GLY A 140 2.47 33.76 31.50
C GLY A 140 1.05 34.25 31.24
N ASP A 141 0.49 33.93 30.07
CA ASP A 141 -0.93 34.14 29.71
C ASP A 141 -1.79 32.89 30.01
#